data_AF-A0A7K9R1N7-F1
#
_entry.id   AF-A0A7K9R1N7-F1
#
_cell.length_a   1.000
_cell.length_b   1.000
_cell.length_c   1.000
_cell.angle_alpha   90.00
_cell.angle_beta   90.00
_cell.angle_gamma   90.00
#
_symmetry.space_group_name_H-M   'P 1'
#
loop_
_entity.id
_entity.type
_entity.pdbx_description
1 polymer ?
#
loop_
_entity_poly.entity_id
_entity_poly.type
_entity_poly.pdbx_seq_one_letter_code
_entity_poly.pdbx_strand_id
1 'polypeptide(L)'
;VPVDGSHWLSMREVVDMLQQKGHEVVVLAPEASMHIKPSKNFVMKMYSGPVTQEELEKDFKTFIHTSLEEGPFLERFLKMYKGMKRFADLAVGGCEHLLQN
;
A
#
# COMPACT_ATOMS: atom_id res chain seq x y z
N VAL A 1 -4.77 -8.79 5.09
CA VAL A 1 -3.45 -8.90 4.42
C VAL A 1 -2.71 -7.63 4.77
N PRO A 2 -1.48 -7.66 5.33
CA PRO A 2 -0.84 -6.44 5.81
C PRO A 2 -0.63 -5.51 4.61
N VAL A 3 -1.47 -4.48 4.58
CA VAL A 3 -1.48 -3.45 3.57
C VAL A 3 -0.17 -2.66 3.72
N ASP A 4 0.33 -2.11 2.62
CA ASP A 4 1.49 -1.21 2.60
C ASP A 4 1.37 -0.07 3.64
N GLY A 5 2.42 0.73 3.82
CA GLY A 5 2.46 1.81 4.81
C GLY A 5 2.88 1.31 6.19
N SER A 6 2.24 1.84 7.24
CA SER A 6 2.64 1.58 8.63
C SER A 6 2.64 0.08 8.99
N HIS A 7 1.67 -0.69 8.51
CA HIS A 7 1.61 -2.13 8.77
C HIS A 7 2.83 -2.87 8.17
N TRP A 8 3.23 -2.54 6.94
CA TRP A 8 4.44 -3.10 6.34
C TRP A 8 5.70 -2.69 7.10
N LEU A 9 5.81 -1.42 7.49
CA LEU A 9 6.96 -0.91 8.25
C LEU A 9 7.15 -1.69 9.56
N SER A 10 6.07 -2.01 10.27
CA SER A 10 6.11 -2.87 11.46
C SER A 10 6.43 -4.33 11.13
N MET A 11 5.90 -4.87 10.03
CA MET A 11 6.16 -6.25 9.62
C MET A 11 7.60 -6.47 9.12
N ARG A 12 8.28 -5.43 8.63
CA ARG A 12 9.64 -5.53 8.10
C ARG A 12 10.62 -6.12 9.11
N GLU A 13 10.56 -5.68 10.37
CA GLU A 13 11.43 -6.22 11.43
C GLU A 13 11.16 -7.70 11.70
N VAL A 14 9.88 -8.10 11.65
CA VAL A 14 9.49 -9.52 11.80
C VAL A 14 10.05 -10.37 10.67
N VAL A 15 9.94 -9.89 9.43
CA VAL A 15 10.49 -10.55 8.23
C VAL A 15 12.01 -10.70 8.35
N ASP A 16 12.71 -9.63 8.72
CA ASP A 16 14.17 -9.65 8.89
C ASP A 16 14.60 -10.65 9.98
N MET A 17 13.90 -10.67 11.13
CA MET A 17 14.18 -11.63 12.21
C MET A 17 13.93 -13.08 11.79
N LEU A 18 12.88 -13.35 11.02
CA LEU A 18 12.59 -14.69 10.52
C LEU A 18 13.71 -15.19 9.61
N GLN A 19 14.19 -14.34 8.70
CA GLN A 19 15.31 -14.70 7.83
C GLN A 19 16.61 -14.95 8.63
N GLN A 20 16.92 -14.11 9.63
CA GLN A 20 18.09 -14.32 10.49
C GLN A 20 18.03 -15.63 11.28
N LYS A 21 16.83 -16.11 11.59
CA LYS A 21 16.60 -17.41 12.24
C LYS A 21 16.66 -18.60 11.27
N GLY A 22 16.97 -18.36 10.00
CA GLY A 22 17.09 -19.39 8.97
C GLY A 22 15.77 -19.76 8.28
N HIS A 23 14.70 -18.98 8.47
CA HIS A 23 13.46 -19.18 7.73
C HIS A 23 13.55 -18.56 6.33
N GLU A 24 13.06 -19.28 5.32
CA GLU A 24 12.86 -18.71 3.99
C GLU A 24 11.59 -17.84 4.01
N VAL A 25 11.75 -16.55 3.67
CA VAL A 25 10.65 -15.59 3.64
C VAL A 25 10.51 -15.02 2.23
N VAL A 26 9.29 -15.12 1.70
CA VAL A 26 8.91 -14.53 0.41
C VAL A 26 7.89 -13.43 0.65
N VAL A 27 8.18 -12.24 0.16
CA VAL A 27 7.31 -11.06 0.22
C VAL A 27 6.66 -10.87 -1.16
N LEU A 28 5.33 -10.93 -1.19
CA LEU A 28 4.54 -10.62 -2.38
C LEU A 28 4.07 -9.17 -2.30
N ALA A 29 4.28 -8.40 -3.36
CA ALA A 29 3.83 -7.00 -3.44
C ALA A 29 3.44 -6.60 -4.86
N PRO A 30 2.52 -5.64 -5.03
CA PRO A 30 2.25 -5.06 -6.34
C PRO A 30 3.48 -4.29 -6.85
N GLU A 31 3.59 -4.16 -8.17
CA GLU A 31 4.63 -3.33 -8.82
C GLU A 31 4.61 -1.87 -8.31
N ALA A 32 3.42 -1.32 -8.08
CA ALA A 32 3.22 -0.03 -7.46
C ALA A 32 3.08 -0.17 -5.94
N SER A 33 4.03 0.38 -5.18
CA SER A 33 4.07 0.29 -3.72
C SER A 33 4.64 1.56 -3.11
N MET A 34 4.11 1.96 -1.95
CA MET A 34 4.60 3.09 -1.19
C MET A 34 5.90 2.77 -0.43
N HIS A 35 5.94 1.66 0.32
CA HIS A 35 7.04 1.35 1.24
C HIS A 35 7.66 -0.04 1.06
N ILE A 36 7.05 -0.93 0.28
CA ILE A 36 7.61 -2.26 0.01
C ILE A 36 8.64 -2.13 -1.11
N LYS A 37 9.90 -2.43 -0.78
CA LYS A 37 11.03 -2.32 -1.70
C LYS A 37 11.88 -3.59 -1.67
N PRO A 38 12.60 -3.92 -2.76
CA PRO A 38 13.53 -5.03 -2.76
C PRO A 38 14.57 -4.90 -1.65
N SER A 39 14.87 -6.01 -0.98
CA SER A 39 15.85 -6.10 0.10
C SER A 39 16.69 -7.37 -0.05
N LYS A 40 17.88 -7.39 0.56
CA LYS A 40 18.71 -8.60 0.64
C LYS A 40 18.20 -9.59 1.71
N ASN A 41 17.31 -9.13 2.59
CA ASN A 41 16.85 -9.91 3.75
C ASN A 41 15.66 -10.83 3.44
N PHE A 42 15.06 -10.72 2.26
CA PHE A 42 13.94 -11.57 1.85
C PHE A 42 13.88 -11.67 0.33
N VAL A 43 13.22 -12.70 -0.17
CA VAL A 43 12.91 -12.82 -1.60
C VAL A 43 11.65 -12.01 -1.86
N MET A 44 11.69 -11.10 -2.83
CA MET A 44 10.52 -10.32 -3.24
C MET A 44 10.00 -10.84 -4.58
N LYS A 45 8.69 -11.06 -4.69
CA LYS A 45 8.01 -11.28 -5.96
C LYS A 45 6.99 -10.18 -6.17
N MET A 46 7.00 -9.64 -7.39
CA MET A 46 6.10 -8.57 -7.80
C MET A 46 4.98 -9.13 -8.67
N TYR A 47 3.80 -8.53 -8.55
CA TYR A 47 2.65 -8.82 -9.41
C TYR A 47 2.08 -7.52 -9.98
N SER A 48 1.48 -7.60 -11.16
CA SER A 48 0.93 -6.42 -11.82
C SER A 48 -0.34 -5.96 -11.10
N GLY A 49 -0.32 -4.72 -10.62
CA GLY A 49 -1.43 -4.11 -9.90
C GLY A 49 -2.40 -3.34 -10.80
N PRO A 50 -3.50 -2.82 -10.24
CA PRO A 50 -4.50 -2.06 -10.98
C PRO A 50 -4.08 -0.61 -11.31
N VAL A 51 -2.96 -0.13 -10.78
CA VAL A 51 -2.47 1.26 -10.93
C VAL A 51 -0.96 1.33 -11.06
N THR A 52 -0.47 2.42 -11.65
CA THR A 52 0.97 2.71 -11.71
C THR A 52 1.48 3.36 -10.42
N GLN A 53 2.81 3.40 -10.26
CA GLN A 53 3.46 4.08 -9.15
C GLN A 53 3.11 5.57 -9.09
N GLU A 54 3.09 6.25 -10.25
CA GLU A 54 2.79 7.69 -10.33
C GLU A 54 1.33 7.98 -9.95
N GLU A 55 0.40 7.11 -10.34
CA GLU A 55 -1.01 7.23 -9.97
C GLU A 55 -1.20 7.05 -8.46
N LEU A 56 -0.53 6.05 -7.87
CA LEU A 56 -0.56 5.81 -6.43
C LEU A 56 -0.01 7.01 -5.64
N GLU A 57 1.14 7.55 -6.05
CA GLU A 57 1.75 8.72 -5.41
C GLU A 57 0.88 9.97 -5.53
N LYS A 58 0.25 10.17 -6.69
CA LYS A 58 -0.69 11.27 -6.92
C LYS A 58 -1.92 11.13 -6.03
N ASP A 59 -2.56 9.96 -5.99
CA ASP A 59 -3.74 9.71 -5.17
C ASP A 59 -3.42 9.90 -3.68
N PHE A 60 -2.24 9.45 -3.22
CA PHE A 60 -1.76 9.68 -1.86
C PHE A 60 -1.53 11.16 -1.56
N LYS A 61 -0.86 11.90 -2.43
CA LYS A 61 -0.63 13.33 -2.24
C LYS A 61 -1.93 14.13 -2.21
N THR A 62 -2.87 13.82 -3.10
CA THR A 62 -4.21 14.43 -3.11
C THR A 62 -4.94 14.14 -1.81
N PHE A 63 -4.90 12.90 -1.32
CA PHE A 63 -5.53 12.55 -0.06
C PHE A 63 -4.98 13.32 1.13
N ILE A 64 -3.65 13.44 1.25
CA ILE A 64 -3.03 14.21 2.32
C ILE A 64 -3.41 15.69 2.23
N HIS A 65 -3.33 16.28 1.04
CA HIS A 65 -3.73 17.67 0.83
C HIS A 65 -5.18 17.90 1.24
N THR A 66 -6.10 17.08 0.73
CA THR A 66 -7.52 17.12 1.06
C THR A 66 -7.81 16.89 2.54
N SER A 67 -7.01 16.07 3.23
CA SER A 67 -7.17 15.82 4.66
C SER A 67 -6.82 17.05 5.52
N LEU A 68 -5.88 17.85 5.04
CA LEU A 68 -5.38 19.07 5.70
C LEU A 68 -6.13 20.33 5.26
N GLU A 69 -6.92 20.27 4.19
CA GLU A 69 -7.75 21.39 3.72
C GLU A 69 -8.74 21.85 4.80
N GLU A 70 -8.75 23.16 5.03
CA GLU A 70 -9.76 23.85 5.83
C GLU A 70 -11.03 24.09 4.99
N GLY A 71 -12.17 24.28 5.67
CA GLY A 71 -13.45 24.52 5.02
C GLY A 71 -14.64 23.98 5.81
N PRO A 72 -15.86 24.11 5.26
CA PRO A 72 -17.08 23.61 5.89
C PRO A 72 -17.00 22.11 6.15
N PHE A 73 -17.48 21.68 7.33
CA PHE A 73 -17.41 20.28 7.75
C PHE A 73 -17.96 19.30 6.72
N LEU A 74 -19.14 19.59 6.14
CA LEU A 74 -19.78 18.71 5.15
C LEU A 74 -18.94 18.52 3.89
N GLU A 75 -18.32 19.60 3.39
CA GLU A 75 -17.45 19.52 2.21
C GLU A 75 -16.21 18.67 2.49
N ARG A 76 -15.56 18.93 3.63
CA ARG A 76 -14.38 18.17 4.08
C ARG A 76 -14.71 16.68 4.25
N PHE A 77 -15.84 16.38 4.89
CA PHE A 77 -16.31 15.01 5.08
C PHE A 77 -16.54 14.30 3.73
N LEU A 78 -17.22 14.95 2.78
CA LEU A 78 -17.48 14.36 1.47
C LEU A 78 -16.20 14.12 0.67
N LYS A 79 -15.24 15.05 0.71
CA LYS A 79 -13.93 14.87 0.07
C LYS A 79 -13.15 13.72 0.70
N MET A 80 -13.10 13.65 2.03
CA MET A 80 -12.46 12.56 2.77
C MET A 80 -13.09 11.21 2.45
N TYR A 81 -14.42 11.13 2.41
CA TYR A 81 -15.14 9.91 2.05
C TYR A 81 -14.78 9.44 0.63
N LYS A 82 -14.74 10.34 -0.36
CA LYS A 82 -14.32 9.99 -1.72
C LYS A 82 -12.88 9.48 -1.78
N GLY A 83 -11.97 10.11 -1.04
CA GLY A 83 -10.58 9.67 -0.92
C GLY A 83 -10.46 8.27 -0.31
N MET A 84 -11.11 8.04 0.83
CA MET A 84 -11.12 6.73 1.49
C MET A 84 -11.73 5.64 0.59
N LYS A 85 -12.82 5.95 -0.12
CA LYS A 85 -13.43 5.04 -1.08
C LYS A 85 -12.44 4.67 -2.19
N ARG A 86 -11.73 5.64 -2.75
CA ARG A 86 -10.69 5.41 -3.77
C ARG A 86 -9.62 4.44 -3.27
N PHE A 87 -9.09 4.62 -2.07
CA PHE A 87 -8.10 3.67 -1.50
C PHE A 87 -8.68 2.29 -1.24
N ALA A 88 -9.94 2.20 -0.79
CA ALA A 88 -10.61 0.92 -0.60
C ALA A 88 -10.75 0.19 -1.95
N ASP A 89 -11.18 0.88 -3.01
CA ASP A 89 -11.29 0.33 -4.36
C ASP A 89 -9.92 -0.15 -4.88
N LEU A 90 -8.85 0.61 -4.65
CA LEU A 90 -7.48 0.20 -5.00
C LEU A 90 -7.00 -1.02 -4.21
N ALA A 91 -7.31 -1.09 -2.91
CA ALA A 91 -6.95 -2.24 -2.08
C ALA A 91 -7.67 -3.51 -2.53
N VAL A 92 -8.97 -3.42 -2.82
CA VAL A 92 -9.76 -4.54 -3.34
C VAL A 92 -9.27 -4.96 -4.72
N GLY A 93 -9.08 -4.02 -5.65
CA GLY A 93 -8.54 -4.32 -6.98
C GLY A 93 -7.14 -4.94 -6.92
N GLY A 94 -6.29 -4.49 -5.99
CA GLY A 94 -4.99 -5.10 -5.73
C GLY A 94 -5.09 -6.56 -5.26
N CYS A 95 -6.09 -6.90 -4.45
CA CYS A 95 -6.37 -8.28 -4.06
C CYS A 95 -6.92 -9.11 -5.23
N GLU A 96 -7.80 -8.57 -6.05
CA GLU A 96 -8.33 -9.25 -7.24
C GLU A 96 -7.21 -9.60 -8.23
N HIS A 97 -6.34 -8.64 -8.54
CA HIS A 97 -5.18 -8.85 -9.40
C HIS A 97 -4.23 -9.91 -8.83
N LEU A 98 -3.99 -9.91 -7.51
CA LEU A 98 -3.15 -10.94 -6.87
C LEU A 98 -3.74 -12.34 -7.05
N LEU A 99 -5.07 -12.49 -6.95
CA LEU A 99 -5.75 -13.78 -7.07
C LEU A 99 -5.88 -14.28 -8.52
N GLN A 100 -5.75 -13.38 -9.49
CA GLN A 100 -5.82 -13.69 -10.92
C GLN A 100 -4.44 -13.92 -11.56
N ASN A 101 -3.34 -13.74 -10.81
CA ASN A 101 -1.98 -14.06 -11.23
C ASN A 101 -1.63 -15.55 -11.07
#